data_AF-A0A956BD39-F1
#
_entry.id   AF-A0A956BD39-F1
#
_cell.length_a   1.000
_cell.length_b   1.000
_cell.length_c   1.000
_cell.angle_alpha   90.00
_cell.angle_beta   90.00
_cell.angle_gamma   90.00
#
_symmetry.space_group_name_H-M   'P 1'
#
loop_
_entity.id
_entity.type
_entity.pdbx_description
1 polymer ?
#
loop_
_entity_poly.entity_id
_entity_poly.type
_entity_poly.pdbx_seq_one_letter_code
_entity_poly.pdbx_strand_id
1 'polypeptide(L)'
;MERQVERYTFRLQLRKQTGEYDGRVLIDDGLFSLQIWMRTPEQPNILLEVKALSDRAALWPLFRVLCAHRGIVPLEMRRLGVALGPWEPVP
;
A
#
# COMPACT_ATOMS: atom_id res chain seq x y z
N MET A 1 7.93 -11.73 -20.55
CA MET A 1 8.65 -11.26 -19.35
C MET A 1 7.75 -11.44 -18.15
N GLU A 2 8.30 -11.85 -17.01
CA GLU A 2 7.53 -12.27 -15.82
C GLU A 2 7.17 -11.06 -14.95
N ARG A 3 5.87 -10.78 -14.79
CA ARG A 3 5.38 -9.73 -13.90
C ARG A 3 5.60 -10.15 -12.46
N GLN A 4 6.48 -9.44 -11.74
CA GLN A 4 6.70 -9.72 -10.32
C GLN A 4 5.69 -8.95 -9.47
N VAL A 5 5.22 -9.60 -8.40
CA VAL A 5 4.26 -9.03 -7.45
C VAL A 5 4.75 -9.23 -6.03
N GLU A 6 4.96 -8.13 -5.32
CA GLU A 6 5.23 -8.15 -3.89
C GLU A 6 3.94 -7.84 -3.14
N ARG A 7 3.56 -8.69 -2.18
CA ARG A 7 2.32 -8.53 -1.42
C ARG A 7 2.60 -8.02 -0.02
N TYR A 8 1.70 -7.21 0.51
CA TYR A 8 1.83 -6.56 1.80
C TYR A 8 0.47 -6.51 2.51
N THR A 9 0.52 -6.51 3.84
CA THR A 9 -0.59 -6.03 4.67
C THR A 9 -0.18 -4.70 5.29
N PHE A 10 -1.08 -3.72 5.28
CA PHE A 10 -0.88 -2.38 5.81
C PHE A 10 -1.79 -2.12 6.99
N ARG A 11 -1.28 -1.46 8.04
CA ARG A 11 -2.08 -0.82 9.07
C ARG A 11 -2.25 0.64 8.71
N LEU A 12 -3.49 1.02 8.42
CA LEU A 12 -3.86 2.39 8.09
C LEU A 12 -4.87 2.89 9.12
N GLN A 13 -4.73 4.14 9.53
CA GLN A 13 -5.69 4.79 10.41
C GLN A 13 -6.61 5.72 9.63
N LEU A 14 -7.92 5.54 9.80
CA LEU A 14 -9.00 6.34 9.24
C LEU A 14 -9.92 6.80 10.36
N ARG A 15 -10.19 8.10 10.48
CA ARG A 15 -11.12 8.65 11.49
C ARG A 15 -10.91 8.09 12.91
N LYS A 16 -9.65 7.98 13.33
CA LYS A 16 -9.21 7.44 14.64
C LYS A 16 -9.39 5.93 14.83
N GLN A 17 -9.71 5.18 13.78
CA GLN A 17 -9.73 3.71 13.79
C GLN A 17 -8.60 3.17 12.94
N THR A 18 -7.86 2.20 13.46
CA THR A 18 -6.81 1.49 12.72
C THR A 18 -7.39 0.22 12.11
N GLY A 19 -7.20 0.04 10.80
CA GLY A 19 -7.60 -1.16 10.06
C GLY A 19 -6.41 -1.80 9.36
N GLU A 20 -6.52 -3.11 9.11
CA GLU A 20 -5.57 -3.86 8.30
C GLU A 20 -6.10 -4.01 6.86
N TYR A 21 -5.25 -3.73 5.88
CA TYR A 21 -5.62 -3.67 4.47
C TYR A 21 -4.57 -4.36 3.59
N ASP A 22 -5.03 -5.15 2.64
CA ASP A 22 -4.13 -5.82 1.69
C ASP A 22 -3.65 -4.83 0.63
N GLY A 23 -2.38 -4.93 0.29
CA GLY A 23 -1.80 -4.21 -0.83
C GLY A 23 -0.74 -5.01 -1.56
N ARG A 24 -0.30 -4.47 -2.69
CA ARG A 24 0.76 -5.05 -3.50
C ARG A 24 1.58 -3.98 -4.21
N VAL A 25 2.85 -4.28 -4.42
CA VAL A 25 3.68 -3.58 -5.40
C VAL A 25 3.75 -4.47 -6.64
N LEU A 26 3.31 -3.91 -7.76
CA LEU A 26 3.43 -4.49 -9.09
C LEU A 26 4.73 -3.99 -9.71
N ILE A 27 5.52 -4.93 -10.25
CA ILE A 27 6.78 -4.64 -10.92
C ILE A 27 6.63 -5.14 -12.36
N ASP A 28 6.65 -4.19 -13.30
CA ASP A 28 6.40 -4.45 -14.71
C ASP A 28 7.35 -3.59 -15.56
N ASP A 29 8.33 -4.24 -16.21
CA ASP A 29 9.29 -3.59 -17.12
C ASP A 29 9.98 -2.33 -16.55
N GLY A 30 10.51 -2.44 -15.32
CA GLY A 30 11.17 -1.32 -14.64
C GLY A 30 10.20 -0.25 -14.09
N LEU A 31 8.89 -0.44 -14.26
CA LEU A 31 7.86 0.36 -13.63
C LEU A 31 7.35 -0.29 -12.35
N PHE A 32 7.08 0.55 -11.37
CA PHE A 32 6.59 0.18 -10.06
C PHE A 32 5.22 0.82 -9.83
N SER A 33 4.25 0.03 -9.36
CA SER A 33 2.94 0.54 -8.95
C SER A 33 2.51 -0.04 -7.61
N LEU A 34 2.12 0.80 -6.66
CA LEU A 34 1.56 0.38 -5.38
C LEU A 34 0.03 0.42 -5.46
N GLN A 35 -0.61 -0.67 -5.04
CA GLN A 35 -2.06 -0.81 -4.99
C GLN A 35 -2.47 -1.30 -3.61
N ILE A 36 -3.45 -0.64 -2.97
CA ILE A 36 -3.99 -1.06 -1.67
C ILE A 36 -5.52 -1.07 -1.75
N TRP A 37 -6.12 -2.21 -1.39
CA TRP A 37 -7.57 -2.36 -1.32
C TRP A 37 -8.05 -2.06 0.07
N MET A 38 -8.84 -1.00 0.17
CA MET A 38 -9.44 -0.55 1.39
C MET A 38 -10.92 -0.86 1.40
N ARG A 39 -11.39 -1.42 2.51
CA ARG A 39 -12.82 -1.57 2.79
C ARG A 39 -13.16 -0.60 3.91
N THR A 40 -14.05 0.34 3.62
CA THR A 40 -14.57 1.28 4.62
C THR A 40 -16.06 0.99 4.82
N PRO A 41 -16.65 1.35 5.98
CA PRO A 41 -18.09 1.22 6.19
C PRO A 41 -18.93 1.97 5.13
N GLU A 42 -18.37 3.02 4.54
CA GLU A 42 -19.05 3.88 3.55
C GLU A 42 -18.87 3.38 2.12
N GLN A 43 -17.75 2.75 1.81
CA GLN A 43 -17.42 2.25 0.49
C GLN A 43 -16.66 0.92 0.61
N PRO A 44 -17.26 -0.20 0.15
CA PRO A 44 -16.70 -1.52 0.38
C PRO A 44 -15.47 -1.86 -0.45
N ASN A 45 -15.00 -1.02 -1.40
CA ASN A 45 -13.84 -1.33 -2.25
C ASN A 45 -13.16 -0.06 -2.80
N ILE A 46 -12.41 0.66 -1.98
CA ILE A 46 -11.57 1.78 -2.42
C ILE A 46 -10.20 1.22 -2.83
N LEU A 47 -9.76 1.52 -4.04
CA LEU A 47 -8.38 1.27 -4.47
C LEU A 47 -7.55 2.54 -4.29
N LEU A 48 -6.60 2.52 -3.37
CA LEU A 48 -5.52 3.51 -3.33
C LEU A 48 -4.40 3.04 -4.25
N GLU A 49 -3.98 3.90 -5.17
CA GLU A 49 -3.01 3.51 -6.18
C GLU A 49 -2.01 4.63 -6.48
N VAL A 50 -0.73 4.26 -6.48
CA VAL A 50 0.38 5.05 -7.03
C VAL A 50 0.86 4.30 -8.27
N LYS A 51 0.72 4.90 -9.45
CA LYS A 51 0.94 4.21 -10.74
C LYS A 51 2.29 4.55 -11.37
N ALA A 52 2.86 3.54 -12.03
CA ALA A 52 3.83 3.68 -13.12
C ALA A 52 5.02 4.60 -12.81
N LEU A 53 5.68 4.35 -11.68
CA LEU A 53 6.92 5.04 -11.32
C LEU A 53 8.12 4.29 -11.90
N SER A 54 9.07 5.01 -12.48
CA SER A 54 10.39 4.45 -12.86
C SER A 54 11.34 4.28 -11.67
N ASP A 55 11.01 4.89 -10.53
CA ASP A 55 11.76 4.77 -9.28
C ASP A 55 10.90 4.17 -8.18
N ARG A 56 11.34 3.02 -7.65
CA ARG A 56 10.68 2.33 -6.54
C ARG A 56 10.68 3.16 -5.26
N ALA A 57 11.72 3.95 -5.01
CA ALA A 57 11.84 4.74 -3.78
C ALA A 57 10.77 5.84 -3.71
N ALA A 58 10.29 6.31 -4.86
CA ALA A 58 9.25 7.32 -4.95
C ALA A 58 7.84 6.81 -4.59
N LEU A 59 7.62 5.48 -4.53
CA LEU A 59 6.31 4.91 -4.20
C LEU A 59 5.81 5.38 -2.82
N TRP A 60 6.67 5.31 -1.80
CA TRP A 60 6.25 5.52 -0.42
C TRP A 60 5.97 6.99 -0.08
N PRO A 61 6.81 7.96 -0.50
CA PRO A 61 6.48 9.38 -0.36
C PRO A 61 5.16 9.75 -1.06
N LEU A 62 4.95 9.27 -2.29
CA LEU A 62 3.71 9.54 -3.04
C LEU A 62 2.49 8.87 -2.41
N PHE A 63 2.66 7.67 -1.87
CA PHE A 63 1.62 6.97 -1.13
C PHE A 63 1.20 7.76 0.12
N ARG A 64 2.16 8.28 0.90
CA ARG A 64 1.87 9.12 2.07
C ARG A 64 1.12 10.40 1.69
N VAL A 65 1.49 11.05 0.60
CA VAL A 65 0.78 12.22 0.06
C VAL A 65 -0.66 11.86 -0.31
N LEU A 66 -0.86 10.74 -1.04
CA LEU A 66 -2.19 10.24 -1.39
C LEU A 66 -3.04 9.95 -0.16
N CYS A 67 -2.48 9.30 0.85
CA CYS A 67 -3.14 9.03 2.12
C CYS A 67 -3.55 10.32 2.83
N ALA A 68 -2.66 11.32 2.91
CA ALA A 68 -2.95 12.61 3.54
C ALA A 68 -4.14 13.33 2.86
N HIS A 69 -4.17 13.35 1.53
CA HIS A 69 -5.31 13.93 0.77
C HIS A 69 -6.64 13.21 1.03
N ARG A 70 -6.60 11.94 1.43
CA ARG A 70 -7.78 11.12 1.75
C ARG A 70 -8.10 11.08 3.25
N GLY A 71 -7.34 11.79 4.09
CA GLY A 71 -7.50 11.74 5.54
C GLY A 71 -7.14 10.38 6.16
N ILE A 72 -6.20 9.68 5.54
CA ILE A 72 -5.69 8.36 5.93
C ILE A 72 -4.28 8.55 6.47
N VAL A 73 -3.94 7.87 7.57
CA VAL A 73 -2.58 7.87 8.12
C VAL A 73 -1.98 6.48 7.94
N PRO A 74 -0.95 6.30 7.09
CA PRO A 74 -0.25 5.03 6.98
C PRO A 74 0.67 4.86 8.19
N LEU A 75 0.50 3.75 8.92
CA LEU A 75 1.25 3.48 10.15
C LEU A 75 2.37 2.47 9.87
N GLU A 76 1.97 1.23 9.58
CA GLU A 76 2.88 0.08 9.47
C GLU A 76 2.54 -0.74 8.23
N MET A 77 3.51 -1.48 7.72
CA MET A 77 3.35 -2.50 6.69
C MET A 77 4.12 -3.75 7.09
N ARG A 78 3.71 -4.90 6.57
CA ARG A 78 4.51 -6.11 6.60
C ARG A 78 4.41 -6.83 5.28
N ARG A 79 5.51 -7.44 4.84
CA ARG A 79 5.53 -8.24 3.62
C ARG A 79 4.83 -9.57 3.85
N LEU A 80 3.99 -9.96 2.89
CA LEU A 80 3.35 -11.28 2.83
C LEU A 80 4.27 -12.23 2.05
N GLY A 81 4.90 -13.16 2.77
CA GLY A 81 5.70 -14.26 2.20
C GLY A 81 5.12 -15.63 2.60
N VAL A 82 5.99 -16.65 2.70
CA VAL A 82 5.61 -17.99 3.23
C VAL A 82 5.15 -17.90 4.69
N ALA A 83 5.72 -16.96 5.44
CA ALA A 83 5.27 -16.55 6.77
C ALA A 83 4.99 -15.05 6.79
N LEU A 84 4.20 -14.60 7.77
CA LEU A 84 3.97 -13.18 8.01
C LEU A 84 5.25 -12.55 8.56
N GLY A 85 5.81 -11.58 7.84
CA GLY A 85 6.93 -10.78 8.33
C GLY A 85 6.55 -9.89 9.51
N PRO A 86 7.54 -9.28 10.19
CA PRO A 86 7.29 -8.30 11.26
C PRO A 86 6.58 -7.06 10.70
N TRP A 87 5.88 -6.33 11.58
CA TRP A 87 5.39 -4.99 11.26
C TRP A 87 6.55 -4.00 11.25
N GLU A 88 6.62 -3.22 10.19
CA GLU A 88 7.62 -2.17 9.98
C GLU A 88 6.88 -0.87 9.67
N PRO A 89 7.42 0.31 10.03
CA PRO A 89 6.81 1.56 9.61
C PRO A 89 6.72 1.61 8.08
N VAL A 90 5.61 2.16 7.56
CA VAL A 90 5.56 2.47 6.12
C VAL A 90 6.73 3.41 5.82
N PRO A 91 7.58 3.20 4.79
CA PRO A 91 8.72 4.07 4.53
C PRO A 91 8.32 5.50 4.16
#